data_AF-A0A5C5ZRA8-F1
#
_entry.id   AF-A0A5C5ZRA8-F1
#
_cell.length_a   1.000
_cell.length_b   1.000
_cell.length_c   1.000
_cell.angle_alpha   90.00
_cell.angle_beta   90.00
_cell.angle_gamma   90.00
#
_symmetry.space_group_name_H-M   'P 1'
#
loop_
_entity.id
_entity.type
_entity.pdbx_description
1 polymer ?
#
loop_
_entity_poly.entity_id
_entity_poly.type
_entity_poly.pdbx_seq_one_letter_code
_entity_poly.pdbx_strand_id
1 'polypeptide(L)'
;MPVQYAKTYIDRAVDANDLSTLYNLINVLDAERDLAEPLRLFLRLWEWIGSTRSGVWQYYENVRISDFNSIAAMMDRCQLTEIAARYRAGMECWEEPRYCDDLDKWIDTNESMLEETAIRLIKPHREQLYPSKD
;
A
#
# COMPACT_ATOMS: atom_id res chain seq x y z
N MET A 1 -24.71 -4.34 -9.63
CA MET A 1 -24.50 -2.89 -9.88
C MET A 1 -23.07 -2.59 -9.46
N PRO A 2 -22.29 -1.82 -10.23
CA PRO A 2 -20.95 -1.45 -9.83
C PRO A 2 -20.99 -0.66 -8.52
N VAL A 3 -20.03 -0.90 -7.63
CA VAL A 3 -19.92 -0.15 -6.38
C VAL A 3 -19.53 1.29 -6.70
N GLN A 4 -20.28 2.22 -6.11
CA GLN A 4 -20.06 3.66 -6.25
C GLN A 4 -20.12 4.33 -4.89
N TYR A 5 -19.13 5.18 -4.62
CA TYR A 5 -19.07 6.01 -3.43
C TYR A 5 -19.37 7.46 -3.80
N ALA A 6 -20.07 8.17 -2.91
CA ALA A 6 -20.33 9.60 -3.13
C ALA A 6 -19.02 10.37 -3.22
N LYS A 7 -18.91 11.29 -4.19
CA LYS A 7 -17.73 12.14 -4.36
C LYS A 7 -17.33 12.86 -3.06
N THR A 8 -18.30 13.40 -2.33
CA THR A 8 -18.07 14.08 -1.04
C THR A 8 -17.51 13.17 0.05
N TYR A 9 -17.81 11.87 0.00
CA TYR A 9 -17.23 10.88 0.91
C TYR A 9 -15.76 10.62 0.58
N ILE A 10 -15.43 10.46 -0.71
CA ILE A 10 -14.05 10.30 -1.19
C ILE A 10 -13.21 11.53 -0.86
N ASP A 11 -13.71 12.72 -1.18
CA ASP A 11 -13.01 13.97 -0.92
C ASP A 11 -12.68 14.12 0.57
N ARG A 12 -13.66 13.82 1.45
CA ARG A 12 -13.43 13.83 2.90
C ARG A 12 -12.35 12.86 3.35
N ALA A 13 -12.35 11.62 2.82
CA ALA A 13 -11.35 10.63 3.18
C ALA A 13 -9.94 11.04 2.74
N VAL A 14 -9.81 11.60 1.53
CA VAL A 14 -8.53 12.12 0.99
C VAL A 14 -8.03 13.33 1.79
N ASP A 15 -8.92 14.27 2.11
CA ASP A 15 -8.56 15.49 2.84
C ASP A 15 -8.20 15.21 4.30
N ALA A 16 -8.85 14.23 4.92
CA ALA A 16 -8.55 13.76 6.27
C ALA A 16 -7.34 12.81 6.34
N ASN A 17 -6.74 12.44 5.20
CA ASN A 17 -5.74 11.37 5.09
C ASN A 17 -6.19 10.06 5.78
N ASP A 18 -7.47 9.71 5.69
CA ASP A 18 -8.02 8.50 6.33
C ASP A 18 -7.64 7.25 5.52
N LEU A 19 -6.41 6.76 5.76
CA LEU A 19 -5.83 5.61 5.05
C LEU A 19 -6.65 4.33 5.19
N SER A 20 -7.33 4.12 6.32
CA SER A 20 -8.18 2.95 6.52
C SER A 20 -9.42 2.99 5.63
N THR A 21 -10.09 4.15 5.56
CA THR A 21 -11.20 4.35 4.64
C THR A 21 -10.75 4.26 3.19
N LEU A 22 -9.62 4.88 2.85
CA LEU A 22 -9.05 4.87 1.51
C LEU A 22 -8.65 3.46 1.06
N TYR A 23 -8.07 2.64 1.94
CA TYR A 23 -7.75 1.23 1.69
C TYR A 23 -9.00 0.45 1.30
N ASN A 24 -10.04 0.50 2.15
CA ASN A 24 -11.28 -0.23 1.87
C ASN A 24 -11.94 0.22 0.57
N LEU A 25 -11.97 1.53 0.32
CA LEU A 25 -12.55 2.08 -0.89
C LEU A 25 -11.78 1.63 -2.15
N ILE A 26 -10.45 1.79 -2.15
CA ILE A 26 -9.61 1.46 -3.30
C ILE A 26 -9.63 -0.06 -3.55
N ASN A 27 -9.61 -0.88 -2.51
CA ASN A 27 -9.68 -2.33 -2.62
C ASN A 27 -10.98 -2.80 -3.29
N VAL A 28 -12.13 -2.20 -2.92
CA VAL A 28 -13.41 -2.52 -3.55
C VAL A 28 -13.44 -2.05 -5.01
N LEU A 29 -12.88 -0.88 -5.31
CA LEU A 29 -12.85 -0.35 -6.68
C LEU A 29 -11.89 -1.12 -7.60
N ASP A 30 -10.74 -1.58 -7.11
CA ASP A 30 -9.75 -2.34 -7.89
C ASP A 30 -10.31 -3.68 -8.39
N ALA A 31 -11.24 -4.27 -7.64
CA ALA A 31 -11.93 -5.49 -8.05
C ALA A 31 -12.85 -5.30 -9.27
N GLU A 32 -13.30 -4.07 -9.54
CA GLU A 32 -14.27 -3.76 -10.59
C GLU A 32 -13.71 -2.87 -11.71
N ARG A 33 -12.55 -2.23 -11.48
CA ARG A 33 -12.00 -1.19 -12.35
C ARG A 33 -10.49 -1.36 -12.51
N ASP A 34 -9.98 -1.05 -13.69
CA ASP A 34 -8.53 -0.96 -13.90
C ASP A 34 -8.01 0.37 -13.32
N LEU A 35 -7.57 0.33 -12.07
CA LEU A 35 -7.01 1.49 -11.38
C LEU A 35 -5.55 1.72 -11.76
N ALA A 36 -5.12 2.98 -11.66
CA ALA A 36 -3.73 3.35 -11.86
C ALA A 36 -2.80 2.58 -10.90
N GLU A 37 -1.63 2.25 -11.41
CA GLU A 37 -0.60 1.50 -10.67
C GLU A 37 -0.30 2.08 -9.27
N PRO A 38 -0.19 3.41 -9.05
CA PRO A 38 0.04 3.95 -7.71
C PRO A 38 -1.07 3.62 -6.70
N LEU A 39 -2.34 3.53 -7.14
CA LEU A 39 -3.46 3.14 -6.27
C LEU A 39 -3.35 1.67 -5.85
N ARG A 40 -2.98 0.79 -6.78
CA ARG A 40 -2.69 -0.62 -6.48
C ARG A 40 -1.46 -0.77 -5.58
N LEU A 41 -0.43 0.04 -5.81
CA LEU A 41 0.76 0.04 -4.96
C LEU A 41 0.43 0.45 -3.53
N PHE A 42 -0.46 1.43 -3.36
CA PHE A 42 -0.94 1.81 -2.04
C PHE A 42 -1.56 0.62 -1.29
N LEU A 43 -2.42 -0.19 -1.93
CA LEU A 43 -3.00 -1.37 -1.29
C LEU A 43 -1.91 -2.33 -0.77
N ARG A 44 -0.92 -2.63 -1.61
CA ARG A 44 0.17 -3.55 -1.28
C ARG A 44 1.10 -2.99 -0.20
N LEU A 45 1.39 -1.70 -0.28
CA LEU A 45 2.20 -1.00 0.70
C LEU A 45 1.49 -1.01 2.07
N TRP A 46 0.19 -0.73 2.11
CA TRP A 46 -0.58 -0.69 3.36
C TRP A 46 -0.74 -2.07 4.00
N GLU A 47 -0.93 -3.11 3.19
CA GLU A 47 -0.92 -4.52 3.65
C GLU A 47 0.42 -4.90 4.28
N TRP A 48 1.53 -4.53 3.63
CA TRP A 48 2.86 -4.80 4.13
C TRP A 48 3.15 -4.06 5.45
N ILE A 49 2.84 -2.77 5.52
CA ILE A 49 3.01 -1.98 6.76
C ILE A 49 2.14 -2.55 7.89
N GLY A 50 0.89 -2.91 7.60
CA GLY A 50 -0.03 -3.47 8.60
C GLY A 50 0.40 -4.81 9.17
N SER A 51 1.31 -5.53 8.50
CA SER A 51 1.79 -6.83 8.94
C SER A 51 2.70 -6.77 10.18
N THR A 52 3.28 -5.61 10.51
CA THR A 52 4.14 -5.46 11.72
C THR A 52 3.42 -5.83 13.01
N ARG A 53 2.09 -5.68 13.07
CA ARG A 53 1.27 -6.08 14.23
C ARG A 53 1.37 -7.55 14.61
N SER A 54 1.68 -8.41 13.63
CA SER A 54 1.87 -9.85 13.83
C SER A 54 3.30 -10.30 13.47
N GLY A 55 4.19 -9.34 13.18
CA GLY A 55 5.52 -9.52 12.64
C GLY A 55 5.53 -9.57 11.11
N VAL A 56 6.35 -8.73 10.48
CA VAL A 56 6.47 -8.61 9.02
C VAL A 56 6.92 -9.91 8.33
N TRP A 57 7.56 -10.83 9.07
CA TRP A 57 7.95 -12.14 8.54
C TRP A 57 6.76 -12.93 7.99
N GLN A 58 5.58 -12.81 8.62
CA GLN A 58 4.36 -13.51 8.17
C GLN A 58 3.88 -13.02 6.82
N TYR A 59 4.13 -11.75 6.49
CA TYR A 59 3.84 -11.22 5.17
C TYR A 59 4.69 -11.94 4.11
N TYR A 60 6.00 -12.06 4.36
CA TYR A 60 6.93 -12.67 3.42
C TYR A 60 6.74 -14.19 3.31
N GLU A 61 6.36 -14.86 4.40
CA GLU A 61 6.02 -16.29 4.38
C GLU A 61 4.89 -16.60 3.38
N ASN A 62 3.94 -15.67 3.21
CA ASN A 62 2.74 -15.88 2.41
C ASN A 62 2.80 -15.23 1.01
N VAL A 63 3.79 -14.39 0.72
CA VAL A 63 3.88 -13.69 -0.57
C VAL A 63 4.53 -14.58 -1.63
N ARG A 64 3.92 -14.70 -2.80
CA ARG A 64 4.53 -15.40 -3.95
C ARG A 64 5.67 -14.55 -4.52
N ILE A 65 6.75 -15.20 -4.94
CA ILE A 65 7.91 -14.52 -5.56
C ILE A 65 7.51 -13.64 -6.75
N SER A 66 6.55 -14.07 -7.57
CA SER A 66 6.02 -13.27 -8.70
C SER A 66 5.41 -11.95 -8.23
N ASP A 67 4.61 -12.01 -7.16
CA ASP A 67 3.87 -10.88 -6.62
C ASP A 67 4.84 -9.93 -5.92
N PHE A 68 5.79 -10.49 -5.16
CA PHE A 68 6.90 -9.75 -4.57
C PHE A 68 7.67 -8.94 -5.64
N ASN A 69 8.11 -9.60 -6.72
CA ASN A 69 8.87 -8.93 -7.79
C ASN A 69 8.05 -7.84 -8.49
N SER A 70 6.75 -8.09 -8.69
CA SER A 70 5.82 -7.12 -9.27
C SER A 70 5.71 -5.88 -8.38
N ILE A 71 5.50 -6.06 -7.08
CA ILE A 71 5.39 -4.98 -6.09
C ILE A 71 6.70 -4.19 -6.01
N ALA A 72 7.84 -4.87 -5.92
CA ALA A 72 9.15 -4.22 -5.88
C ALA A 72 9.39 -3.35 -7.14
N ALA A 73 9.01 -3.85 -8.32
CA ALA A 73 9.10 -3.09 -9.56
C ALA A 73 8.14 -1.89 -9.61
N MET A 74 6.94 -2.01 -9.03
CA MET A 74 6.00 -0.89 -8.87
C MET A 74 6.59 0.20 -7.95
N MET A 75 7.24 -0.19 -6.85
CA MET A 75 7.93 0.75 -5.96
C MET A 75 9.03 1.52 -6.70
N ASP A 76 9.82 0.85 -7.54
CA ASP A 76 10.85 1.51 -8.34
C ASP A 76 10.26 2.52 -9.34
N ARG A 77 9.18 2.14 -10.05
CA ARG A 77 8.49 3.04 -11.00
C ARG A 77 7.87 4.25 -10.30
N CYS A 78 7.40 4.06 -9.07
CA CYS A 78 6.91 5.15 -8.21
C CYS A 78 8.04 5.88 -7.45
N GLN A 79 9.31 5.57 -7.74
CA GLN A 79 10.49 6.22 -7.15
C GLN A 79 10.57 6.11 -5.61
N LEU A 80 10.06 5.01 -5.05
CA LEU A 80 10.07 4.73 -3.61
C LEU A 80 11.35 3.98 -3.19
N THR A 81 12.51 4.47 -3.60
CA THR A 81 13.79 3.72 -3.57
C THR A 81 14.14 3.15 -2.20
N GLU A 82 14.01 3.94 -1.13
CA GLU A 82 14.34 3.46 0.24
C GLU A 82 13.36 2.38 0.72
N ILE A 83 12.06 2.60 0.51
CA ILE A 83 11.02 1.63 0.86
C ILE A 83 11.22 0.34 0.07
N ALA A 84 11.53 0.45 -1.22
CA ALA A 84 11.81 -0.69 -2.08
C ALA A 84 13.04 -1.48 -1.61
N ALA A 85 14.08 -0.79 -1.13
CA ALA A 85 15.26 -1.46 -0.55
C ALA A 85 14.91 -2.23 0.73
N ARG A 86 14.11 -1.64 1.63
CA ARG A 86 13.64 -2.31 2.85
C ARG A 86 12.73 -3.49 2.56
N TYR A 87 11.81 -3.31 1.61
CA TYR A 87 10.90 -4.35 1.15
C TYR A 87 11.66 -5.55 0.59
N ARG A 88 12.73 -5.32 -0.19
CA ARG A 88 13.59 -6.39 -0.72
C ARG A 88 14.41 -7.07 0.36
N ALA A 89 15.04 -6.31 1.24
CA ALA A 89 15.81 -6.86 2.34
C ALA A 89 14.97 -7.78 3.24
N GLY A 90 13.68 -7.45 3.45
CA GLY A 90 12.77 -8.33 4.17
C GLY A 90 12.60 -9.69 3.50
N MET A 91 12.43 -9.74 2.17
CA MET A 91 12.30 -11.00 1.43
C MET A 91 13.58 -11.85 1.44
N GLU A 92 14.75 -11.22 1.52
CA GLU A 92 16.04 -11.94 1.58
C GLU A 92 16.28 -12.57 2.96
N CYS A 93 15.75 -11.95 4.03
CA CYS A 93 16.13 -12.29 5.40
C CYS A 93 14.95 -12.69 6.31
N TRP A 94 13.74 -12.92 5.78
CA TRP A 94 12.56 -13.13 6.63
C TRP A 94 12.61 -14.41 7.49
N GLU A 95 13.42 -15.40 7.10
CA GLU A 95 13.63 -16.63 7.88
C GLU A 95 14.53 -16.39 9.11
N GLU A 96 15.21 -15.24 9.18
CA GLU A 96 16.09 -14.87 10.29
C GLU A 96 15.37 -13.90 11.24
N PRO A 97 14.95 -14.35 12.45
CA PRO A 97 14.09 -13.55 13.34
C PRO A 97 14.61 -12.13 13.63
N ARG A 98 15.93 -12.00 13.79
CA ARG A 98 16.58 -10.72 14.08
C ARG A 98 16.39 -9.68 12.98
N TYR A 99 16.40 -10.10 11.71
CA TYR A 99 16.21 -9.18 10.58
C TYR A 99 14.76 -8.72 10.47
N CYS A 100 13.80 -9.57 10.84
CA CYS A 100 12.39 -9.20 10.93
C CYS A 100 12.15 -8.19 12.05
N ASP A 101 12.75 -8.39 13.23
CA ASP A 101 12.66 -7.42 14.33
C ASP A 101 13.20 -6.04 13.93
N ASP A 102 14.33 -6.01 13.22
CA ASP A 102 14.92 -4.76 12.73
C ASP A 102 14.04 -4.08 11.67
N LEU A 103 13.36 -4.86 10.82
CA LEU A 103 12.43 -4.33 9.81
C LEU A 103 11.12 -3.84 10.44
N ASP A 104 10.52 -4.61 11.36
CA ASP A 104 9.35 -4.21 12.14
C ASP A 104 9.63 -2.88 12.85
N LYS A 105 10.77 -2.78 13.54
CA LYS A 105 11.20 -1.54 14.20
C LYS A 105 11.41 -0.38 13.22
N TRP A 106 11.96 -0.65 12.04
CA TRP A 106 12.13 0.38 11.02
C TRP A 106 10.77 0.89 10.54
N ILE A 107 9.81 0.01 10.28
CA ILE A 107 8.46 0.39 9.88
C ILE A 107 7.81 1.25 10.98
N ASP A 108 7.84 0.80 12.23
CA ASP A 108 7.25 1.53 13.37
C ASP A 108 7.89 2.92 13.54
N THR A 109 9.21 3.02 13.41
CA THR A 109 9.94 4.30 13.54
C THR A 109 9.64 5.25 12.38
N ASN A 110 9.25 4.72 11.21
CA ASN A 110 9.01 5.49 10.00
C ASN A 110 7.51 5.56 9.62
N GLU A 111 6.61 5.23 10.54
CA GLU A 111 5.16 5.16 10.30
C GLU A 111 4.65 6.42 9.59
N SER A 112 4.95 7.62 10.11
CA SER A 112 4.50 8.87 9.50
C SER A 112 5.02 9.08 8.06
N MET A 113 6.27 8.71 7.78
CA MET A 113 6.83 8.80 6.42
C MET A 113 6.11 7.83 5.47
N LEU A 114 5.78 6.64 5.95
CA LEU A 114 5.08 5.61 5.20
C LEU A 114 3.61 6.03 4.92
N GLU A 115 2.93 6.61 5.91
CA GLU A 115 1.59 7.17 5.77
C GLU A 115 1.57 8.33 4.76
N GLU A 116 2.51 9.28 4.86
CA GLU A 116 2.66 10.35 3.89
C GLU A 116 2.93 9.81 2.48
N THR A 117 3.71 8.74 2.37
CA THR A 117 3.96 8.06 1.10
C THR A 117 2.68 7.45 0.53
N ALA A 118 1.91 6.73 1.34
CA ALA A 118 0.62 6.17 0.94
C ALA A 118 -0.32 7.27 0.40
N ILE A 119 -0.40 8.42 1.09
CA ILE A 119 -1.21 9.55 0.64
C ILE A 119 -0.69 10.15 -0.68
N ARG A 120 0.62 10.24 -0.88
CA ARG A 120 1.22 10.71 -2.16
C ARG A 120 0.91 9.79 -3.35
N LEU A 121 0.75 8.49 -3.12
CA LEU A 121 0.32 7.55 -4.15
C LEU A 121 -1.16 7.76 -4.53
N ILE A 122 -2.00 8.20 -3.60
CA ILE A 122 -3.44 8.32 -3.79
C ILE A 122 -3.84 9.66 -4.40
N LYS A 123 -3.38 10.78 -3.82
CA LYS A 123 -3.87 12.13 -4.12
C LYS A 123 -3.88 12.50 -5.61
N PRO A 124 -2.82 12.22 -6.40
CA PRO A 124 -2.80 12.53 -7.82
C PRO A 124 -3.83 11.77 -8.65
N HIS A 125 -4.29 10.61 -8.16
CA HIS A 125 -5.19 9.70 -8.85
C HIS A 125 -6.61 9.71 -8.29
N ARG A 126 -6.94 10.66 -7.39
CA ARG A 126 -8.24 10.75 -6.70
C ARG A 126 -9.44 10.71 -7.64
N GLU A 127 -9.30 11.22 -8.86
CA GLU A 127 -10.40 11.29 -9.83
C GLU A 127 -10.86 9.91 -10.29
N GLN A 128 -9.97 8.91 -10.30
CA GLN A 128 -10.33 7.53 -10.64
C GLN A 128 -11.21 6.87 -9.57
N LEU A 129 -11.24 7.44 -8.37
CA LEU A 129 -12.06 6.94 -7.25
C LEU A 129 -13.52 7.39 -7.36
N TYR A 130 -13.78 8.46 -8.11
CA TYR A 130 -15.13 9.00 -8.25
C TYR A 130 -16.05 8.04 -9.04
N PRO A 131 -17.38 8.18 -8.89
CA PRO A 131 -18.33 7.51 -9.79
C PRO A 131 -18.06 7.92 -11.24
N SER A 132 -18.13 6.95 -12.16
CA SER A 132 -18.16 7.24 -13.58
C SER A 132 -19.35 8.16 -13.88
N LYS A 133 -19.14 9.20 -14.70
CA LYS A 133 -20.25 9.99 -15.21
C LYS A 133 -20.93 9.16 -16.29
N ASP A 134 -22.12 8.63 -15.99
CA ASP A 134 -23.05 8.13 -17.00
C ASP A 134 -23.55 9.27 -17.90
#